data_AF-R7MBJ6-F1
#
_entry.id   AF-R7MBJ6-F1
#
_cell.length_a   1.000
_cell.length_b   1.000
_cell.length_c   1.000
_cell.angle_alpha   90.00
_cell.angle_beta   90.00
_cell.angle_gamma   90.00
#
_symmetry.space_group_name_H-M   'P 1'
#
loop_
_entity.id
_entity.type
_entity.pdbx_description
1 polymer ?
#
loop_
_entity_poly.entity_id
_entity_poly.type
_entity_poly.pdbx_seq_one_letter_code
_entity_poly.pdbx_strand_id
1 'polypeptide(L)'
;MDSILKKVWIFLLIFTGMGLVALVPFDKYQRAYMKEFHKVKSAPQKRVNAAYTYVEKVESGEIGETSEQNPPQVKKRIRYVQPNPRHRKPIYIRDKNNPKILHPYQG
;
A
#
# COMPACT_ATOMS: atom_id res chain seq x y z
N MET A 1 -51.04 -1.54 27.97
CA MET A 1 -49.75 -0.89 28.24
C MET A 1 -48.62 -1.92 28.42
N ASP A 2 -48.86 -3.06 29.08
CA ASP A 2 -47.82 -4.07 29.37
C ASP A 2 -47.15 -4.72 28.15
N SER A 3 -47.88 -4.96 27.06
CA SER A 3 -47.30 -5.57 25.85
C SER A 3 -46.31 -4.65 25.12
N ILE A 4 -46.56 -3.34 25.14
CA ILE A 4 -45.66 -2.35 24.53
C ILE A 4 -44.40 -2.25 25.37
N LEU A 5 -44.55 -2.20 26.70
CA LEU A 5 -43.43 -2.13 27.63
C LEU A 5 -42.51 -3.35 27.52
N LYS A 6 -43.08 -4.56 27.40
CA LYS A 6 -42.31 -5.80 27.11
C LYS A 6 -41.53 -5.71 25.81
N LYS A 7 -42.16 -5.19 24.74
CA LYS A 7 -41.51 -5.05 23.43
C LYS A 7 -40.31 -4.11 23.47
N VAL A 8 -40.46 -2.97 24.16
CA VAL A 8 -39.37 -2.00 24.38
C VAL A 8 -38.23 -2.65 25.17
N TRP A 9 -38.55 -3.42 26.20
CA TRP A 9 -37.56 -4.14 27.00
C TRP A 9 -36.77 -5.17 26.18
N ILE A 10 -37.45 -5.96 25.36
CA ILE A 10 -36.80 -6.92 24.45
C ILE A 10 -35.89 -6.20 23.45
N PHE A 11 -36.33 -5.07 22.88
CA PHE A 11 -35.50 -4.29 21.95
C PHE A 11 -34.25 -3.74 22.63
N LEU A 12 -34.39 -3.21 23.84
CA LEU A 12 -33.25 -2.74 24.64
C LEU A 12 -32.25 -3.86 24.93
N LEU A 13 -32.74 -5.04 25.29
CA LEU A 13 -31.90 -6.21 25.58
C LEU A 13 -31.11 -6.66 24.34
N ILE A 14 -31.78 -6.72 23.18
CA ILE A 14 -31.14 -7.07 21.90
C ILE A 14 -30.10 -6.01 21.51
N PHE A 15 -30.44 -4.73 21.62
CA PHE A 15 -29.53 -3.63 21.27
C PHE A 15 -28.28 -3.62 22.17
N THR A 16 -28.47 -3.86 23.47
CA THR A 16 -27.36 -3.96 24.44
C THR A 16 -26.47 -5.16 24.14
N GLY A 17 -27.05 -6.32 23.80
CA GLY A 17 -26.31 -7.50 23.38
C GLY A 17 -25.50 -7.25 22.09
N MET A 18 -26.10 -6.58 21.09
CA MET A 18 -25.40 -6.20 19.87
C MET A 18 -24.25 -5.23 20.13
N GLY A 19 -24.42 -4.26 21.02
CA GLY A 19 -23.35 -3.34 21.43
C GLY A 19 -22.17 -4.07 22.09
N LEU A 20 -22.46 -5.09 22.90
CA LEU A 20 -21.43 -5.90 23.56
C LEU A 20 -20.66 -6.78 22.57
N VAL A 21 -21.34 -7.34 21.56
CA VAL A 21 -20.68 -8.07 20.47
C VAL A 21 -19.83 -7.14 19.61
N ALA A 22 -20.25 -5.88 19.40
CA ALA A 22 -19.50 -4.88 18.65
C ALA A 22 -18.20 -4.41 19.38
N LEU A 23 -18.10 -4.60 20.70
CA LEU A 23 -16.88 -4.34 21.47
C LEU A 23 -15.78 -5.38 21.22
N VAL A 24 -16.13 -6.64 20.96
CA VAL A 24 -15.16 -7.73 20.72
C VAL A 24 -14.18 -7.43 19.57
N PRO A 25 -14.61 -6.95 18.39
CA PRO A 25 -13.68 -6.60 17.32
C PRO A 25 -12.89 -5.30 17.56
N PHE A 26 -13.33 -4.44 18.49
CA PHE A 26 -12.75 -3.09 18.66
C PHE A 26 -11.26 -3.16 19.03
N ASP A 27 -10.90 -4.00 20.00
CA ASP A 27 -9.50 -4.18 20.42
C ASP A 27 -8.60 -4.70 19.29
N LYS A 28 -9.14 -5.60 18.46
CA LYS A 28 -8.41 -6.20 17.34
C LYS A 28 -8.11 -5.16 16.26
N TYR A 29 -9.11 -4.33 15.91
CA TYR A 29 -8.93 -3.29 14.91
C TYR A 29 -8.12 -2.10 15.44
N GLN A 30 -8.25 -1.75 16.72
CA GLN A 30 -7.47 -0.69 17.35
C GLN A 30 -5.97 -1.01 17.34
N ARG A 31 -5.57 -2.23 17.70
CA ARG A 31 -4.16 -2.66 17.65
C ARG A 31 -3.59 -2.65 16.23
N ALA A 32 -4.36 -3.16 15.27
CA ALA A 32 -3.95 -3.17 13.87
C ALA A 32 -3.75 -1.75 13.32
N TYR A 33 -4.72 -0.86 13.58
CA TYR A 33 -4.63 0.55 13.21
C TYR A 33 -3.42 1.23 13.85
N MET A 34 -3.18 1.00 15.15
CA MET A 34 -2.08 1.66 15.84
C MET A 34 -0.71 1.17 15.35
N LYS A 35 -0.59 -0.12 15.01
CA LYS A 35 0.62 -0.68 14.37
C LYS A 35 0.88 -0.06 13.00
N GLU A 36 -0.16 0.10 12.18
CA GLU A 36 -0.08 0.76 10.88
C GLU A 36 0.33 2.24 11.04
N PHE A 37 -0.31 2.94 11.97
CA PHE A 37 -0.04 4.34 12.29
C PHE A 37 1.41 4.56 12.74
N HIS A 38 1.92 3.74 13.66
CA HIS A 38 3.32 3.83 14.10
C HIS A 38 4.31 3.50 12.96
N LYS A 39 3.96 2.57 12.07
CA LYS A 39 4.78 2.26 10.89
C LYS A 39 4.85 3.45 9.93
N VAL A 40 3.74 4.12 9.67
CA VAL A 40 3.71 5.33 8.84
C VAL A 40 4.47 6.48 9.50
N LYS A 41 4.25 6.71 10.80
CA LYS A 41 4.92 7.78 11.57
C LYS A 41 6.43 7.57 11.72
N SER A 42 6.89 6.33 11.83
CA SER A 42 8.32 6.01 11.96
C SER A 42 9.07 5.92 10.63
N ALA A 43 8.36 5.84 9.50
CA ALA A 43 9.00 5.74 8.18
C ALA A 43 9.88 6.95 7.82
N PRO A 44 9.50 8.22 8.10
CA PRO A 44 10.37 9.38 7.92
C PRO A 44 11.60 9.33 8.84
N GLN A 45 11.40 9.00 10.13
CA GLN A 45 12.49 8.95 11.10
C GLN A 45 13.55 7.91 10.71
N LYS A 46 13.13 6.75 10.19
CA LYS A 46 14.06 5.73 9.68
C LYS A 46 14.91 6.23 8.51
N ARG A 47 14.36 7.09 7.65
CA ARG A 47 15.11 7.68 6.52
C ARG A 47 16.15 8.66 7.01
N VAL A 48 15.77 9.52 7.96
CA VAL A 48 16.64 10.51 8.57
C VAL A 48 17.79 9.81 9.28
N ASN A 49 17.50 8.82 10.13
CA ASN A 49 18.54 8.05 10.82
C ASN A 49 19.48 7.34 9.84
N ALA A 50 18.97 6.74 8.76
CA ALA A 50 19.81 6.08 7.75
C ALA A 50 20.75 7.07 7.03
N ALA A 51 20.29 8.30 6.76
CA ALA A 51 21.13 9.34 6.17
C ALA A 51 22.24 9.78 7.15
N TYR A 52 21.90 9.99 8.43
CA TYR A 52 22.90 10.33 9.46
C TYR A 52 23.95 9.23 9.63
N THR A 53 23.54 7.96 9.74
CA THR A 53 24.48 6.84 9.84
C THR A 53 25.35 6.69 8.60
N TYR A 54 24.85 7.04 7.40
CA TYR A 54 25.68 7.06 6.20
C TYR A 54 26.75 8.16 6.29
N VAL A 55 26.37 9.38 6.65
CA VAL A 55 27.30 10.51 6.79
C VAL A 55 28.36 10.21 7.85
N GLU A 56 27.94 9.69 9.01
CA GLU A 56 28.85 9.30 10.10
C GLU A 56 29.87 8.23 9.67
N LYS A 57 29.45 7.26 8.84
CA LYS A 57 30.35 6.23 8.29
C LYS A 57 31.30 6.73 7.19
N VAL A 58 30.91 7.78 6.47
CA VAL A 58 31.79 8.47 5.53
C VAL A 58 32.82 9.29 6.32
N GLU A 59 32.39 10.02 7.35
CA GLU A 59 33.27 10.81 8.21
C GLU A 59 34.25 9.94 9.01
N SER A 60 33.84 8.75 9.45
CA SER A 60 34.70 7.80 10.14
C SER A 60 35.72 7.08 9.23
N GLY A 61 35.65 7.30 7.91
CA GLY A 61 36.56 6.69 6.94
C GLY A 61 36.33 5.20 6.68
N GLU A 62 35.22 4.62 7.18
CA GLU A 62 34.87 3.21 6.96
C GLU A 62 34.38 2.93 5.52
N ILE A 63 33.94 3.96 4.79
CA ILE A 63 33.46 3.85 3.41
C ILE A 63 34.52 4.40 2.45
N GLY A 64 35.42 3.52 2.00
CA GLY A 64 36.36 3.81 0.91
C GLY A 64 35.64 4.01 -0.43
N GLU A 65 36.28 4.76 -1.34
CA GLU A 65 35.79 5.23 -2.66
C GLU A 65 35.25 4.13 -3.61
N THR A 66 35.36 2.85 -3.23
CA THR A 66 34.89 1.68 -3.99
C THR A 66 33.67 0.96 -3.41
N SER A 67 33.07 1.44 -2.33
CA SER A 67 31.85 0.80 -1.82
C SER A 67 30.62 1.25 -2.63
N GLU A 68 30.07 0.33 -3.44
CA GLU A 68 28.77 0.44 -4.15
C GLU A 68 27.55 0.59 -3.19
N GLN A 69 27.76 1.15 -2.00
CA GLN A 69 26.71 1.49 -1.06
C GLN A 69 26.15 2.86 -1.42
N ASN A 70 25.42 2.86 -2.54
CA ASN A 70 24.59 3.98 -2.94
C ASN A 70 23.85 4.58 -1.73
N PRO A 71 23.72 5.93 -1.62
CA PRO A 71 22.86 6.56 -0.62
C PRO A 71 21.49 5.87 -0.67
N PRO A 72 20.74 5.73 0.44
CA PRO A 72 19.54 4.89 0.50
C PRO A 72 18.58 5.29 -0.62
N GLN A 73 18.72 4.64 -1.78
CA GLN A 73 17.94 4.96 -2.94
C GLN A 73 16.57 4.47 -2.55
N VAL A 74 15.60 5.39 -2.55
CA VAL A 74 14.19 5.02 -2.54
C VAL A 74 14.05 4.04 -3.69
N LYS A 75 14.02 2.73 -3.39
CA LYS A 75 13.50 1.74 -4.31
C LYS A 75 12.05 2.16 -4.47
N LYS A 76 11.79 3.10 -5.39
CA LYS A 76 10.51 3.24 -6.03
C LYS A 76 10.28 1.84 -6.54
N ARG A 77 9.48 1.06 -5.81
CA ARG A 77 8.90 -0.16 -6.33
C ARG A 77 8.03 0.34 -7.47
N ILE A 78 8.64 0.53 -8.63
CA ILE A 78 7.95 0.48 -9.89
C ILE A 78 7.33 -0.90 -9.83
N ARG A 79 6.02 -0.98 -9.55
CA ARG A 79 5.29 -2.21 -9.78
C ARG A 79 5.46 -2.44 -11.26
N TYR A 80 6.34 -3.37 -11.61
CA TYR A 80 6.31 -3.97 -12.93
C TYR A 80 4.95 -4.66 -13.02
N VAL A 81 3.96 -3.92 -13.52
CA VAL A 81 2.71 -4.50 -13.98
C VAL A 81 3.15 -5.43 -15.09
N GLN A 82 3.09 -6.74 -14.85
CA GLN A 82 3.36 -7.70 -15.91
C GLN A 82 2.45 -7.34 -17.07
N PRO A 83 2.98 -7.05 -18.27
CA PRO A 83 2.16 -6.66 -19.40
C PRO A 83 1.19 -7.82 -19.66
N ASN A 84 -0.11 -7.55 -19.51
CA ASN A 84 -1.15 -8.54 -19.73
C ASN A 84 -0.99 -9.07 -21.17
N PRO A 85 -0.73 -10.37 -21.39
CA PRO A 85 -0.50 -10.92 -22.72
C PRO A 85 -1.70 -10.74 -23.65
N ARG A 86 -2.90 -10.50 -23.11
CA ARG A 86 -4.11 -10.19 -23.89
C ARG A 86 -4.13 -8.77 -24.49
N HIS A 87 -3.26 -7.87 -24.03
CA HIS A 87 -3.20 -6.46 -24.48
C HIS A 87 -1.86 -6.13 -25.14
N ARG A 88 -1.31 -7.05 -25.94
CA ARG A 88 -0.12 -6.75 -26.75
C ARG A 88 -0.54 -5.89 -27.94
N LYS A 89 -0.01 -4.67 -28.02
CA LYS A 89 -0.09 -3.83 -29.22
C LYS A 89 0.44 -4.65 -30.41
N PRO A 90 -0.24 -4.65 -31.57
CA PRO A 90 0.23 -5.40 -32.73
C PRO A 90 1.55 -4.80 -33.24
N ILE A 91 2.41 -5.63 -33.84
CA ILE A 91 3.73 -5.18 -34.36
C ILE A 91 3.55 -4.33 -35.64
N TYR A 92 2.53 -4.67 -36.44
CA TYR A 92 2.17 -3.98 -37.67
C TYR A 92 0.66 -3.72 -37.71
N ILE A 93 0.25 -2.61 -38.31
CA ILE A 93 -1.15 -2.29 -38.60
C ILE A 93 -1.32 -2.23 -40.11
N ARG A 94 -2.44 -2.72 -40.63
CA ARG A 94 -2.79 -2.56 -42.04
C ARG A 94 -3.11 -1.11 -42.35
N ASP A 95 -2.68 -0.64 -43.51
CA ASP A 95 -3.09 0.67 -44.01
C ASP A 95 -4.61 0.73 -44.17
N LYS A 96 -5.22 1.84 -43.74
CA LYS A 96 -6.67 2.07 -43.78
C LYS A 96 -7.22 2.07 -45.21
N ASN A 97 -6.43 2.53 -46.16
CA ASN A 97 -6.84 2.73 -47.54
C ASN A 97 -6.33 1.61 -48.48
N ASN A 98 -5.32 0.83 -48.05
CA ASN A 98 -4.81 -0.31 -48.82
C ASN A 98 -4.45 -1.51 -47.92
N PRO A 99 -5.32 -2.53 -47.80
CA PRO A 99 -5.13 -3.64 -46.86
C PRO A 99 -3.93 -4.56 -47.20
N LYS A 100 -3.25 -4.37 -48.33
CA LYS A 100 -2.05 -5.12 -48.73
C LYS A 100 -0.76 -4.55 -48.12
N ILE A 101 -0.78 -3.34 -47.58
CA ILE A 101 0.40 -2.66 -47.01
C ILE A 101 0.34 -2.76 -45.48
N LEU A 102 1.48 -3.10 -44.87
CA LEU A 102 1.65 -3.18 -43.42
C LEU A 102 2.61 -2.08 -42.96
N HIS A 103 2.17 -1.27 -42.00
CA HIS A 103 2.97 -0.22 -41.38
C HIS A 103 3.41 -0.66 -39.98
N PRO A 104 4.64 -0.33 -39.55
CA PRO A 104 5.05 -0.58 -38.17
C PRO A 104 4.15 0.19 -37.22
N TYR A 105 3.71 -0.47 -36.14
CA TYR A 105 2.87 0.16 -35.12
C TYR A 105 3.68 1.25 -34.39
N GLN A 106 3.40 2.52 -34.68
CA GLN A 106 3.88 3.67 -33.90
C GLN A 106 2.77 4.03 -32.90
N GLY A 107 3.09 3.92 -31.62
CA GLY A 107 2.10 3.67 -30.57
C GLY A 107 1.55 4.85 -29.82
#